data_AF-A0A1T4ZMY9-F1
#
_entry.id   AF-A0A1T4ZMY9-F1
#
_cell.length_a   1.000
_cell.length_b   1.000
_cell.length_c   1.000
_cell.angle_alpha   90.00
_cell.angle_beta   90.00
_cell.angle_gamma   90.00
#
_symmetry.space_group_name_H-M   'P 1'
#
loop_
_entity.id
_entity.type
_entity.pdbx_description
1 polymer ?
#
loop_
_entity_poly.entity_id
_entity_poly.type
_entity_poly.pdbx_seq_one_letter_code
_entity_poly.pdbx_strand_id
1 'polypeptide(L)'
;MNKKKLIDAVENLSKEAHRSQEEQFFIRMLKQVWQIDWSVPPSEVWRNLIARNQDYFFGFMELDDGDEREENWLLASLDAIVESLIQKNSDSQWKIKIVNTIDELNQLRLKIQK
;
A
#
# COMPACT_ATOMS: atom_id res chain seq x y z
N MET A 1 15.01 6.65 -12.15
CA MET A 1 13.92 5.67 -11.96
C MET A 1 12.68 6.16 -12.71
N ASN A 2 11.95 5.27 -13.40
CA ASN A 2 10.73 5.66 -14.10
C ASN A 2 9.52 5.58 -13.15
N LYS A 3 9.18 6.70 -12.49
CA LYS A 3 8.06 6.82 -11.54
C LYS A 3 6.75 6.27 -12.13
N LYS A 4 6.41 6.69 -13.36
CA LYS A 4 5.19 6.25 -14.04
C LYS A 4 5.12 4.71 -14.17
N LYS A 5 6.21 4.08 -14.62
CA LYS A 5 6.25 2.60 -14.71
C LYS A 5 6.05 1.91 -13.35
N LEU A 6 6.60 2.48 -12.27
CA LEU A 6 6.40 1.93 -10.92
C LEU A 6 4.93 2.05 -10.50
N ILE A 7 4.35 3.24 -10.63
CA ILE A 7 2.95 3.48 -10.26
C ILE A 7 1.99 2.63 -11.10
N ASP A 8 2.19 2.55 -12.42
CA ASP A 8 1.36 1.70 -13.29
C ASP A 8 1.47 0.22 -12.90
N ALA A 9 2.67 -0.26 -12.51
CA ALA A 9 2.85 -1.64 -12.10
C ALA A 9 2.21 -1.94 -10.73
N VAL A 10 2.31 -1.01 -9.77
CA VAL A 10 1.66 -1.11 -8.45
C VAL A 10 0.14 -1.08 -8.61
N GLU A 11 -0.38 -0.20 -9.46
CA GLU A 11 -1.80 -0.13 -9.78
C GLU A 11 -2.31 -1.45 -10.36
N ASN A 12 -1.58 -2.04 -11.32
CA ASN A 12 -1.91 -3.35 -11.89
C ASN A 12 -1.87 -4.46 -10.83
N LEU A 13 -0.87 -4.44 -9.95
CA LEU A 13 -0.74 -5.41 -8.85
C LEU A 13 -1.96 -5.36 -7.91
N SER A 14 -2.49 -4.16 -7.65
CA SER A 14 -3.69 -3.99 -6.81
C SER A 14 -4.97 -4.53 -7.44
N LYS A 15 -5.00 -4.76 -8.77
CA LYS A 15 -6.17 -5.23 -9.51
C LYS A 15 -6.18 -6.74 -9.74
N GLU A 16 -5.16 -7.46 -9.28
CA GLU A 16 -5.07 -8.90 -9.48
C GLU A 16 -6.16 -9.66 -8.71
N ALA A 17 -6.89 -10.53 -9.41
CA ALA A 17 -8.08 -11.20 -8.88
C ALA A 17 -7.86 -12.08 -7.63
N HIS A 18 -6.62 -12.51 -7.37
CA HIS A 18 -6.29 -13.37 -6.24
C HIS A 18 -5.97 -12.58 -4.94
N ARG A 19 -5.89 -11.25 -5.02
CA ARG A 19 -5.65 -10.37 -3.87
C ARG A 19 -6.91 -10.21 -3.05
N SER A 20 -6.78 -10.33 -1.73
CA SER A 20 -7.83 -9.95 -0.79
C SER A 20 -8.04 -8.44 -0.79
N GLN A 21 -9.19 -7.98 -0.29
CA GLN A 21 -9.48 -6.54 -0.18
C GLN A 21 -8.41 -5.81 0.63
N GLU A 22 -7.87 -6.43 1.67
CA GLU A 22 -6.85 -5.81 2.52
C GLU A 22 -5.48 -5.73 1.84
N GLU A 23 -5.10 -6.74 1.03
CA GLU A 23 -3.91 -6.64 0.19
C GLU A 23 -4.05 -5.52 -0.84
N GLN A 24 -5.19 -5.45 -1.52
CA GLN A 24 -5.47 -4.41 -2.50
C GLN A 24 -5.40 -3.02 -1.84
N PHE A 25 -6.00 -2.88 -0.65
CA PHE A 25 -5.96 -1.64 0.11
C PHE A 25 -4.52 -1.26 0.49
N PHE A 26 -3.74 -2.20 1.03
CA PHE A 26 -2.33 -1.95 1.35
C PHE A 26 -1.52 -1.52 0.12
N ILE A 27 -1.68 -2.21 -1.01
CA ILE A 27 -0.98 -1.87 -2.26
C ILE A 27 -1.37 -0.46 -2.73
N ARG A 28 -2.66 -0.08 -2.64
CA ARG A 28 -3.14 1.25 -3.02
C ARG A 28 -2.66 2.34 -2.07
N MET A 29 -2.56 2.08 -0.77
CA MET A 29 -1.94 3.00 0.19
C MET A 29 -0.45 3.21 -0.11
N LEU A 30 0.28 2.13 -0.41
CA LEU A 30 1.68 2.21 -0.80
C LEU A 30 1.88 3.02 -2.09
N LYS A 31 0.96 2.91 -3.05
CA LYS A 31 0.98 3.69 -4.29
C LYS A 31 1.04 5.19 -4.01
N GLN A 32 0.21 5.68 -3.09
CA GLN A 32 0.17 7.10 -2.70
C GLN A 32 1.50 7.56 -2.10
N VAL A 33 2.10 6.74 -1.23
CA VAL A 33 3.43 7.03 -0.66
C VAL A 33 4.49 7.07 -1.77
N TRP A 34 4.49 6.09 -2.68
CA TRP A 34 5.46 5.99 -3.75
C TRP A 34 5.26 6.99 -4.90
N GLN A 35 4.09 7.63 -4.97
CA GLN A 35 3.90 8.81 -5.82
C GLN A 35 4.86 9.93 -5.36
N ILE A 36 5.09 10.08 -4.07
CA ILE A 36 6.00 11.12 -3.55
C ILE A 36 7.41 10.59 -3.34
N ASP A 37 7.55 9.52 -2.55
CA ASP A 37 8.83 8.93 -2.18
C ASP A 37 8.82 7.41 -2.35
N TRP A 38 9.33 6.98 -3.49
CA TRP A 38 9.50 5.57 -3.84
C TRP A 38 10.53 4.85 -2.96
N SER A 39 11.42 5.59 -2.28
CA SER A 39 12.49 4.99 -1.47
C SER A 39 11.97 4.42 -0.13
N VAL A 40 10.76 4.80 0.27
CA VAL A 40 10.09 4.26 1.45
C VAL A 40 9.83 2.75 1.26
N PRO A 41 10.26 1.88 2.19
CA PRO A 41 10.03 0.46 2.08
C PRO A 41 8.55 0.08 2.35
N PRO A 42 7.99 -0.93 1.67
CA PRO A 42 6.61 -1.39 1.90
C PRO A 42 6.34 -1.80 3.35
N SER A 43 7.35 -2.31 4.07
CA SER A 43 7.22 -2.71 5.48
C SER A 43 7.01 -1.53 6.43
N GLU A 44 7.52 -0.34 6.08
CA GLU A 44 7.28 0.89 6.85
C GLU A 44 5.86 1.40 6.62
N VAL A 45 5.41 1.40 5.37
CA VAL A 45 4.02 1.72 5.01
C VAL A 45 3.05 0.78 5.72
N TRP A 46 3.35 -0.52 5.72
CA TRP A 46 2.57 -1.53 6.45
C TRP A 46 2.49 -1.23 7.94
N ARG A 47 3.61 -0.84 8.58
CA ARG A 47 3.63 -0.49 10.00
C ARG A 47 2.75 0.72 10.32
N ASN A 48 2.82 1.76 9.50
CA ASN A 48 1.98 2.94 9.67
C ASN A 48 0.50 2.62 9.41
N LEU A 49 0.22 1.72 8.47
CA LEU A 49 -1.13 1.24 8.18
C LEU A 49 -1.75 0.56 9.41
N ILE A 50 -1.08 -0.47 9.96
CA ILE A 50 -1.61 -1.21 11.12
C ILE A 50 -1.69 -0.35 12.40
N ALA A 51 -0.86 0.69 12.48
CA ALA A 51 -0.89 1.67 13.57
C ALA A 51 -1.99 2.73 13.41
N ARG A 52 -2.76 2.71 12.30
CA ARG A 52 -3.77 3.72 11.95
C ARG A 52 -3.18 5.14 11.92
N ASN A 53 -1.94 5.28 11.47
CA ASN A 53 -1.26 6.56 11.42
C ASN A 53 -1.76 7.39 10.22
N GLN A 54 -2.92 8.04 10.37
CA GLN A 54 -3.54 8.84 9.31
C GLN A 54 -2.63 10.01 8.88
N ASP A 55 -2.02 10.70 9.85
CA ASP A 55 -1.16 11.85 9.59
C ASP A 55 0.03 11.50 8.69
N TYR A 56 0.61 10.31 8.86
CA TYR A 56 1.68 9.81 7.99
C TYR A 56 1.23 9.75 6.53
N PHE A 57 0.04 9.22 6.25
CA PHE A 57 -0.46 9.10 4.88
C PHE A 57 -0.93 10.44 4.32
N PHE A 58 -1.61 11.22 5.14
CA PHE A 58 -2.08 12.55 4.79
C PHE A 58 -0.93 13.45 4.33
N GLY A 59 0.22 13.44 5.04
CA GLY A 59 1.38 14.21 4.65
C GLY A 59 1.98 13.83 3.28
N PHE A 60 1.81 12.59 2.80
CA PHE A 60 2.18 12.22 1.43
C PHE A 60 1.12 12.66 0.42
N MET A 61 -0.16 12.46 0.73
CA MET A 61 -1.27 12.81 -0.16
C MET A 61 -1.39 14.33 -0.38
N GLU A 62 -1.12 15.15 0.65
CA GLU A 62 -1.08 16.62 0.52
C GLU A 62 0.02 17.13 -0.43
N LEU A 63 1.08 16.33 -0.64
CA LEU A 63 2.20 16.69 -1.51
C LEU A 63 2.00 16.20 -2.95
N ASP A 64 0.98 15.38 -3.21
CA ASP A 64 0.71 14.84 -4.54
C ASP A 64 -0.38 15.65 -5.25
N ASP A 65 -0.24 15.83 -6.57
CA ASP A 65 -1.32 16.34 -7.42
C ASP A 65 -2.21 15.17 -7.91
N GLY A 66 -2.53 14.25 -7.00
CA GLY A 66 -3.08 12.92 -7.26
C GLY A 66 -4.60 12.86 -7.48
N ASP A 67 -5.17 11.65 -7.39
CA ASP A 67 -6.61 11.46 -7.43
C ASP A 67 -7.19 11.65 -6.02
N GLU A 68 -7.58 12.90 -5.71
CA GLU A 68 -8.17 13.27 -4.42
C GLU A 68 -9.35 12.36 -4.03
N ARG A 69 -10.10 11.79 -4.98
CA ARG A 69 -11.24 10.92 -4.66
C ARG A 69 -10.75 9.57 -4.13
N GLU A 70 -9.71 9.01 -4.74
CA GLU A 70 -9.09 7.78 -4.26
C GLU A 70 -8.47 7.99 -2.89
N GLU A 71 -7.73 9.08 -2.70
CA GLU A 71 -7.06 9.42 -1.44
C GLU A 71 -8.07 9.60 -0.29
N ASN A 72 -9.14 10.36 -0.52
CA ASN A 72 -10.21 10.55 0.46
C ASN A 72 -10.90 9.22 0.80
N TRP A 73 -11.14 8.36 -0.19
CA TRP A 73 -11.71 7.03 0.05
C TRP A 73 -10.76 6.15 0.87
N LEU A 74 -9.47 6.19 0.59
CA LEU A 74 -8.43 5.45 1.31
C LEU A 74 -8.37 5.88 2.78
N LEU A 75 -8.28 7.17 3.06
CA LEU A 75 -8.25 7.70 4.43
C LEU A 75 -9.54 7.38 5.20
N ALA A 76 -10.70 7.56 4.56
CA ALA A 76 -12.00 7.26 5.19
C ALA A 76 -12.21 5.76 5.46
N SER A 77 -11.62 4.88 4.64
CA SER A 77 -11.75 3.42 4.78
C SER A 77 -10.69 2.80 5.70
N LEU A 78 -9.69 3.58 6.15
CA LEU A 78 -8.55 3.08 6.90
C LEU A 78 -8.95 2.31 8.14
N ASP A 79 -9.84 2.87 8.97
CA ASP A 79 -10.22 2.27 10.24
C ASP A 79 -10.91 0.92 10.07
N ALA A 80 -11.86 0.84 9.12
CA ALA A 80 -12.61 -0.38 8.82
C ALA A 80 -11.69 -1.50 8.27
N ILE A 81 -10.74 -1.13 7.39
CA ILE A 81 -9.78 -2.10 6.84
C ILE A 81 -8.82 -2.58 7.92
N VAL A 82 -8.29 -1.68 8.76
CA VAL A 82 -7.38 -2.06 9.84
C VAL A 82 -8.08 -2.93 10.88
N GLU A 83 -9.37 -2.70 11.15
CA GLU A 83 -10.15 -3.59 12.00
C GLU A 83 -10.25 -5.02 11.41
N SER A 84 -10.55 -5.15 10.12
CA SER A 84 -10.54 -6.45 9.42
C SER A 84 -9.15 -7.11 9.47
N LEU A 85 -8.08 -6.34 9.29
CA LEU A 85 -6.70 -6.82 9.39
C LEU A 85 -6.36 -7.39 10.77
N ILE A 86 -6.79 -6.70 11.83
CA ILE A 86 -6.56 -7.15 13.22
C ILE A 86 -7.29 -8.46 13.49
N GLN A 87 -8.52 -8.60 13.01
CA GLN A 87 -9.29 -9.85 13.17
C GLN A 87 -8.61 -11.04 12.49
N LYS A 88 -7.96 -10.81 11.34
CA LYS A 88 -7.19 -11.83 10.61
C LYS A 88 -5.78 -12.09 11.17
N ASN A 89 -5.32 -11.31 12.14
CA ASN A 89 -3.95 -11.43 12.66
C ASN A 89 -3.68 -12.71 13.47
N SER A 90 -4.72 -13.49 13.79
CA SER A 90 -4.56 -14.84 14.36
C SER A 90 -4.33 -15.92 13.27
N ASP A 91 -4.61 -15.62 12.01
CA ASP A 91 -4.44 -16.54 10.88
C ASP A 91 -2.97 -16.54 10.38
N SER A 92 -2.33 -17.70 10.45
CA SER A 92 -0.94 -17.88 10.01
C SER A 92 -0.77 -17.77 8.49
N GLN A 93 -1.77 -18.21 7.71
CA GLN A 93 -1.75 -18.10 6.25
C GLN A 93 -1.87 -16.65 5.83
N TRP A 94 -2.70 -15.87 6.53
CA TRP A 94 -2.81 -14.44 6.31
C TRP A 94 -1.48 -13.70 6.50
N LYS A 95 -0.76 -14.00 7.60
CA LYS A 95 0.56 -13.42 7.87
C LYS A 95 1.56 -13.71 6.75
N ILE A 96 1.61 -14.95 6.28
CA ILE A 96 2.47 -15.36 5.18
C ILE A 96 2.10 -14.57 3.91
N LYS A 97 0.81 -14.42 3.63
CA LYS A 97 0.33 -13.71 2.44
C LYS A 97 0.75 -12.24 2.41
N ILE A 98 0.68 -11.54 3.55
CA ILE A 98 1.14 -10.15 3.66
C ILE A 98 2.66 -10.05 3.53
N VAL A 99 3.42 -10.94 4.16
CA VAL A 99 4.89 -10.97 4.01
C VAL A 99 5.28 -11.17 2.54
N ASN A 100 4.61 -12.08 1.84
CA ASN A 100 4.84 -12.31 0.41
C ASN A 100 4.49 -11.07 -0.43
N THR A 101 3.39 -10.38 -0.10
CA THR A 101 3.02 -9.13 -0.78
C THR A 101 4.08 -8.04 -0.56
N ILE A 102 4.61 -7.91 0.64
CA ILE A 102 5.71 -6.96 0.96
C ILE A 102 6.98 -7.29 0.17
N ASP A 103 7.38 -8.57 0.09
CA ASP A 103 8.56 -8.97 -0.68
C ASP A 103 8.36 -8.69 -2.18
N GLU A 104 7.19 -9.03 -2.73
CA GLU A 104 6.86 -8.78 -4.12
C GLU A 104 6.92 -7.29 -4.50
N LEU A 105 6.39 -6.42 -3.63
CA LEU A 105 6.47 -4.97 -3.80
C LEU A 105 7.93 -4.48 -3.76
N ASN A 106 8.75 -5.02 -2.84
CA ASN A 106 10.19 -4.72 -2.82
C ASN A 106 10.89 -5.15 -4.10
N GLN A 107 10.61 -6.36 -4.60
CA GLN A 107 11.18 -6.86 -5.86
C GLN A 107 10.72 -6.01 -7.04
N LEU A 108 9.46 -5.58 -7.07
CA LEU A 108 8.94 -4.68 -8.10
C LEU A 108 9.71 -3.37 -8.13
N ARG A 109 9.91 -2.75 -6.97
CA ARG A 109 10.70 -1.53 -6.81
C ARG A 109 12.14 -1.69 -7.31
N LEU A 110 12.81 -2.79 -6.92
CA LEU A 110 14.20 -3.07 -7.32
C LEU A 110 14.33 -3.35 -8.83
N LYS A 111 13.37 -4.04 -9.43
CA LYS A 111 13.37 -4.35 -10.87
C LYS A 111 13.24 -3.08 -11.71
N ILE A 112 12.41 -2.12 -11.30
CA ILE A 112 12.16 -0.88 -12.04
C ILE A 112 13.29 0.15 -11.84
N GLN A 113 14.10 -0.02 -10.80
CA GLN A 113 15.32 0.76 -10.58
C GLN A 113 16.44 0.41 -11.58
N LYS A 114 16.56 -0.86 -11.96
CA LYS A 114 17.57 -1.36 -12.90
C LYS A 114 17.20 -1.05 -14.34
#